data_AF-A0A370DAJ6-F1
#
_entry.id   AF-A0A370DAJ6-F1
#
_cell.length_a   1.000
_cell.length_b   1.000
_cell.length_c   1.000
_cell.angle_alpha   90.00
_cell.angle_beta   90.00
_cell.angle_gamma   90.00
#
_symmetry.space_group_name_H-M   'P 1'
#
loop_
_entity.id
_entity.type
_entity.pdbx_description
1 polymer ?
#
loop_
_entity_poly.entity_id
_entity_poly.type
_entity_poly.pdbx_seq_one_letter_code
_entity_poly.pdbx_strand_id
1 'polypeptide(L)'
;MNSPDPTTHDKPASGSPRPGNGRIRLILALGAVALLIFWFYPMLFTKEVSPEIPQEEIDPIIRAQIEAAKLPDKESAESAPVEIESKPDTIDIQTAKIEMPQTLPPPSPDLEEGEAARILIASIRNGRENLELNQLSQRADSFQQEGKTTDAYLLYFFAARQGHADSALILGKMNDPATFDADNEVLEQPDPTQAFKWYSMAAGNGLSEAQTRLATLHDTIEQAAANGDPQAQRLLLNWQ
;
A
#
# COMPACT_ATOMS: atom_id res chain seq x y z
N MET A 1 83.47 -0.72 5.59
CA MET A 1 83.58 -0.10 4.25
C MET A 1 83.35 -1.20 3.21
N ASN A 2 82.51 -1.14 2.20
CA ASN A 2 81.55 -0.15 1.69
C ASN A 2 80.58 -0.95 0.78
N SER A 3 79.28 -0.71 0.90
CA SER A 3 78.27 -0.92 -0.17
C SER A 3 78.43 0.19 -1.25
N PRO A 4 77.69 0.24 -2.38
CA PRO A 4 76.50 -0.54 -2.78
C PRO A 4 76.41 -0.99 -4.27
N ASP A 5 75.32 -1.72 -4.54
CA ASP A 5 74.66 -2.14 -5.79
C ASP A 5 74.26 -0.96 -6.72
N PRO A 6 74.02 -1.16 -8.04
CA PRO A 6 72.62 -1.25 -8.52
C PRO A 6 72.35 -2.13 -9.76
N THR A 7 71.27 -2.92 -9.66
CA THR A 7 70.17 -3.15 -10.63
C THR A 7 70.39 -2.97 -12.15
N THR A 8 70.03 -3.98 -12.96
CA THR A 8 69.13 -3.80 -14.14
C THR A 8 68.48 -5.13 -14.57
N HIS A 9 67.18 -5.04 -14.84
CA HIS A 9 66.24 -6.05 -15.32
C HIS A 9 66.54 -6.61 -16.72
N ASP A 10 66.19 -7.90 -16.95
CA ASP A 10 65.83 -8.39 -18.27
C ASP A 10 64.58 -9.31 -18.25
N LYS A 11 63.78 -9.16 -19.30
CA LYS A 11 62.36 -9.50 -19.48
C LYS A 11 62.14 -10.89 -20.09
N PRO A 12 61.14 -11.71 -19.67
CA PRO A 12 60.80 -12.93 -20.39
C PRO A 12 59.69 -12.75 -21.44
N ALA A 13 59.77 -13.60 -22.47
CA ALA A 13 59.06 -13.60 -23.74
C ALA A 13 57.54 -13.81 -23.66
N SER A 14 56.82 -13.16 -24.59
CA SER A 14 55.39 -13.27 -24.83
C SER A 14 55.07 -14.51 -25.69
N GLY A 15 54.33 -15.47 -25.13
CA GLY A 15 53.68 -16.55 -25.87
C GLY A 15 52.22 -16.17 -26.18
N SER A 16 51.82 -16.23 -27.45
CA SER A 16 50.44 -15.98 -27.88
C SER A 16 49.56 -17.23 -27.66
N PRO A 17 48.32 -17.13 -27.12
CA PRO A 17 47.43 -18.26 -26.99
C PRO A 17 46.69 -18.57 -28.30
N ARG A 18 46.59 -19.86 -28.64
CA ARG A 18 45.76 -20.39 -29.75
C ARG A 18 44.25 -20.22 -29.43
N PRO A 19 43.38 -19.99 -30.43
CA PRO A 19 41.94 -19.86 -30.19
C PRO A 19 41.33 -21.23 -29.85
N GLY A 20 40.99 -21.42 -28.57
CA GLY A 20 40.38 -22.65 -28.04
C GLY A 20 38.86 -22.60 -28.03
N ASN A 21 38.24 -23.78 -28.16
CA ASN A 21 36.82 -24.11 -28.35
C ASN A 21 35.84 -23.67 -27.22
N GLY A 22 36.16 -22.62 -26.46
CA GLY A 22 35.39 -22.17 -25.30
C GLY A 22 34.01 -21.61 -25.64
N ARG A 23 33.87 -20.96 -26.80
CA ARG A 23 32.58 -20.37 -27.23
C ARG A 23 31.52 -21.43 -27.52
N ILE A 24 31.90 -22.56 -28.12
CA ILE A 24 30.98 -23.66 -28.44
C ILE A 24 30.54 -24.37 -27.15
N ARG A 25 31.45 -24.54 -26.19
CA ARG A 25 31.12 -25.11 -24.87
C ARG A 25 30.19 -24.21 -24.05
N LEU A 26 30.36 -22.89 -24.14
CA LEU A 26 29.50 -21.92 -23.47
C LEU A 26 28.06 -21.91 -24.05
N ILE A 27 27.92 -21.98 -25.37
CA ILE A 27 26.60 -22.03 -26.03
C ILE A 27 25.86 -23.33 -25.69
N LEU A 28 26.57 -24.47 -25.68
CA LEU A 28 25.98 -25.76 -25.30
C LEU A 28 25.54 -25.79 -23.82
N ALA A 29 26.31 -25.18 -22.92
CA ALA A 29 25.95 -25.09 -21.50
C ALA A 29 24.68 -24.25 -21.26
N LEU A 30 24.54 -23.10 -21.94
CA LEU A 30 23.34 -22.25 -21.84
C LEU A 30 22.09 -22.95 -22.39
N GLY A 31 22.22 -23.69 -23.49
CA GLY A 31 21.11 -24.47 -24.05
C GLY A 31 20.61 -25.57 -23.11
N ALA A 32 21.51 -26.25 -22.40
CA ALA A 32 21.15 -27.30 -21.44
C ALA A 32 20.40 -26.76 -20.21
N VAL A 33 20.78 -25.58 -19.70
CA VAL A 33 20.07 -24.93 -18.59
C VAL A 33 18.68 -24.47 -19.01
N ALA A 34 18.53 -23.89 -20.20
CA ALA A 34 17.23 -23.48 -20.72
C ALA A 34 16.29 -24.68 -20.94
N LEU A 35 16.81 -25.81 -21.42
CA LEU A 35 16.05 -27.05 -21.55
C LEU A 35 15.64 -27.64 -20.20
N LEU A 36 16.53 -27.61 -19.20
CA LEU A 36 16.18 -28.05 -17.85
C LEU A 36 15.08 -27.18 -17.24
N ILE A 37 15.19 -25.85 -17.37
CA ILE A 37 14.13 -24.94 -16.91
C ILE A 37 12.83 -25.23 -17.65
N PHE A 38 12.85 -25.38 -18.97
CA PHE A 38 11.65 -25.69 -19.76
C PHE A 38 11.01 -27.03 -19.39
N TRP A 39 11.82 -28.07 -19.12
CA TRP A 39 11.32 -29.40 -18.76
C TRP A 39 10.83 -29.47 -17.31
N PHE A 40 11.43 -28.71 -16.39
CA PHE A 40 11.01 -28.63 -14.98
C PHE A 40 10.00 -27.52 -14.67
N TYR A 41 9.77 -26.56 -15.59
CA TYR A 41 8.79 -25.49 -15.43
C TYR A 41 7.37 -26.00 -15.09
N PRO A 42 6.80 -27.03 -15.77
CA PRO A 42 5.48 -27.54 -15.39
C PRO A 42 5.46 -28.26 -14.03
N MET A 43 6.61 -28.69 -13.51
CA MET A 43 6.72 -29.30 -12.18
C MET A 43 6.83 -28.25 -11.05
N LEU A 44 7.36 -27.06 -11.36
CA LEU A 44 7.46 -25.95 -10.40
C LEU A 44 6.20 -25.07 -10.36
N PHE A 45 5.35 -25.13 -11.39
CA PHE A 45 4.12 -24.34 -11.52
C PHE A 45 2.89 -25.24 -11.75
N THR A 46 2.76 -26.32 -10.98
CA THR A 46 1.45 -26.97 -10.83
C THR A 46 0.54 -26.00 -10.11
N LYS A 47 -0.42 -25.39 -10.82
CA LYS A 47 -1.51 -24.64 -10.18
C LYS A 47 -2.29 -25.62 -9.33
N GLU A 48 -2.08 -25.60 -8.03
CA GLU A 48 -3.01 -26.23 -7.10
C GLU A 48 -4.35 -25.53 -7.28
N VAL A 49 -5.29 -26.23 -7.91
CA VAL A 49 -6.70 -25.83 -7.86
C VAL A 49 -7.12 -26.10 -6.43
N SER A 50 -7.28 -25.05 -5.64
CA SER A 50 -7.79 -25.15 -4.27
C SER A 50 -9.06 -26.02 -4.26
N PRO A 51 -9.21 -26.92 -3.28
CA PRO A 51 -10.38 -27.78 -3.19
C PRO A 51 -11.65 -26.93 -3.14
N GLU A 52 -12.67 -27.39 -3.87
CA GLU A 52 -13.97 -26.72 -3.95
C GLU A 52 -14.60 -26.69 -2.54
N ILE A 53 -14.83 -25.48 -2.02
CA ILE A 53 -15.38 -25.27 -0.68
C ILE A 53 -16.76 -25.95 -0.62
N PRO A 54 -17.03 -26.83 0.36
CA PRO A 54 -18.35 -27.43 0.52
C PRO A 54 -19.41 -26.34 0.63
N GLN A 55 -20.43 -26.38 -0.24
CA GLN A 55 -21.41 -25.32 -0.39
C GLN A 55 -22.06 -24.89 0.95
N GLU A 56 -22.23 -25.81 1.90
CA GLU A 56 -22.81 -25.57 3.23
C GLU A 56 -22.02 -24.56 4.08
N GLU A 57 -20.73 -24.35 3.81
CA GLU A 57 -19.88 -23.39 4.53
C GLU A 57 -19.89 -21.99 3.87
N ILE A 58 -20.48 -21.88 2.68
CA ILE A 58 -20.60 -20.61 1.96
C ILE A 58 -21.80 -19.85 2.52
N ASP A 59 -21.52 -18.67 3.05
CA ASP A 59 -22.52 -17.72 3.55
C ASP A 59 -23.70 -17.58 2.55
N PRO A 60 -24.95 -17.59 3.02
CA PRO A 60 -26.13 -17.56 2.14
C PRO A 60 -26.14 -16.37 1.18
N ILE A 61 -25.53 -15.24 1.54
CA ILE A 61 -25.42 -14.05 0.67
C ILE A 61 -24.46 -14.33 -0.48
N ILE A 62 -23.29 -14.92 -0.19
CA ILE A 62 -22.28 -15.26 -1.20
C ILE A 62 -22.82 -16.36 -2.12
N ARG A 63 -23.54 -17.35 -1.57
CA ARG A 63 -24.22 -18.39 -2.34
C ARG A 63 -25.21 -17.79 -3.34
N ALA A 64 -26.07 -16.88 -2.89
CA ALA A 64 -27.06 -16.23 -3.75
C ALA A 64 -26.41 -15.44 -4.90
N GLN A 65 -25.25 -14.81 -4.66
CA GLN A 65 -24.52 -14.10 -5.71
C GLN A 65 -23.89 -15.04 -6.74
N ILE A 66 -23.38 -16.20 -6.31
CA ILE A 66 -22.84 -17.22 -7.21
C ILE A 66 -23.96 -17.84 -8.05
N GLU A 67 -25.13 -18.09 -7.47
CA GLU A 67 -26.31 -18.62 -8.18
C GLU A 67 -26.88 -17.60 -9.17
N ALA A 68 -26.98 -16.33 -8.77
CA ALA A 68 -27.41 -15.23 -9.65
C ALA A 68 -26.47 -15.05 -10.85
N ALA A 69 -25.16 -15.23 -10.65
CA ALA A 69 -24.18 -15.17 -11.73
C ALA A 69 -24.25 -16.38 -12.70
N LYS A 70 -25.00 -17.42 -12.37
CA LYS A 70 -25.09 -18.67 -13.15
C LYS A 70 -26.32 -18.74 -14.06
N LEU A 71 -27.26 -17.80 -13.92
CA LEU A 71 -28.48 -17.75 -14.73
C LEU A 71 -28.26 -16.86 -15.96
N PRO A 72 -28.59 -17.32 -17.19
CA PRO A 72 -28.46 -16.49 -18.38
C PRO A 72 -29.65 -15.53 -18.49
N ASP A 73 -29.35 -14.29 -18.87
CA ASP A 73 -30.29 -13.17 -19.02
C ASP A 73 -31.56 -13.53 -19.81
N LYS A 74 -32.72 -13.31 -19.20
CA LYS A 74 -34.01 -13.18 -19.91
C LYS A 74 -34.83 -12.03 -19.35
N GLU A 75 -34.70 -10.90 -20.05
CA GLU A 75 -35.77 -10.08 -20.64
C GLU A 75 -37.13 -9.93 -19.90
N SER A 76 -37.36 -8.69 -19.44
CA SER A 76 -38.56 -7.84 -19.58
C SER A 76 -39.97 -8.44 -19.43
N ALA A 77 -40.67 -8.06 -18.36
CA ALA A 77 -42.13 -7.90 -18.23
C ALA A 77 -42.40 -7.19 -16.89
N GLU A 78 -43.43 -6.39 -16.64
CA GLU A 78 -44.48 -5.73 -17.40
C GLU A 78 -45.18 -4.81 -16.38
N SER A 79 -45.66 -3.67 -16.85
CA SER A 79 -46.32 -2.61 -16.08
C SER A 79 -47.69 -2.99 -15.51
N ALA A 80 -47.96 -2.64 -14.25
CA ALA A 80 -49.30 -2.24 -13.78
C ALA A 80 -49.21 -1.37 -12.50
N PRO A 81 -50.01 -0.31 -12.36
CA PRO A 81 -49.93 0.62 -11.23
C PRO A 81 -50.87 0.20 -10.10
N VAL A 82 -50.40 0.31 -8.85
CA VAL A 82 -51.25 0.20 -7.66
C VAL A 82 -51.21 1.53 -6.91
N GLU A 83 -52.35 2.20 -6.92
CA GLU A 83 -52.69 3.38 -6.15
C GLU A 83 -53.16 2.94 -4.76
N ILE A 84 -52.43 3.32 -3.70
CA ILE A 84 -52.96 3.36 -2.33
C ILE A 84 -52.41 4.62 -1.65
N GLU A 85 -53.35 5.52 -1.37
CA GLU A 85 -53.26 6.75 -0.59
C GLU A 85 -53.15 6.44 0.91
N SER A 86 -52.13 6.99 1.60
CA SER A 86 -52.25 7.66 2.91
C SER A 86 -50.89 7.84 3.62
N LYS A 87 -50.47 9.10 3.79
CA LYS A 87 -49.46 9.62 4.77
C LYS A 87 -49.83 9.21 6.23
N PRO A 88 -48.95 9.35 7.25
CA PRO A 88 -47.80 10.24 7.31
C PRO A 88 -46.47 9.70 7.89
N ASP A 89 -45.42 10.47 7.61
CA ASP A 89 -44.14 10.60 8.32
C ASP A 89 -43.25 9.35 8.40
N THR A 90 -42.45 9.15 7.35
CA THR A 90 -41.21 8.39 7.47
C THR A 90 -40.19 8.94 6.49
N ILE A 91 -38.97 9.10 6.99
CA ILE A 91 -37.79 9.69 6.36
C ILE A 91 -37.62 9.16 4.92
N ASP A 92 -37.68 10.07 3.97
CA ASP A 92 -37.58 9.80 2.54
C ASP A 92 -36.10 9.56 2.17
N ILE A 93 -35.61 8.34 2.41
CA ILE A 93 -34.40 7.85 1.73
C ILE A 93 -34.85 7.29 0.38
N GLN A 94 -35.28 8.20 -0.50
CA GLN A 94 -35.43 7.89 -1.91
C GLN A 94 -34.03 7.80 -2.51
N THR A 95 -33.56 6.57 -2.66
CA THR A 95 -32.87 6.02 -3.84
C THR A 95 -32.34 7.08 -4.82
N ALA A 96 -31.35 7.86 -4.39
CA ALA A 96 -30.46 8.49 -5.33
C ALA A 96 -29.62 7.35 -5.91
N LYS A 97 -29.85 7.05 -7.18
CA LYS A 97 -28.80 6.47 -8.01
C LYS A 97 -27.63 7.47 -7.92
N ILE A 98 -26.71 7.26 -6.98
CA ILE A 98 -25.53 8.11 -6.80
C ILE A 98 -24.64 7.83 -8.02
N GLU A 99 -24.96 8.49 -9.13
CA GLU A 99 -23.97 8.79 -10.15
C GLU A 99 -22.89 9.60 -9.44
N MET A 100 -21.80 8.92 -9.11
CA MET A 100 -20.70 9.56 -8.39
C MET A 100 -20.28 10.82 -9.17
N PRO A 101 -20.21 12.00 -8.52
CA PRO A 101 -19.84 13.24 -9.18
C PRO A 101 -18.52 13.08 -9.96
N GLN A 102 -18.50 13.57 -11.20
CA GLN A 102 -17.33 13.59 -12.09
C GLN A 102 -16.30 14.65 -11.66
N THR A 103 -16.69 15.52 -10.74
CA THR A 103 -15.88 16.58 -10.15
C THR A 103 -16.07 16.52 -8.64
N LEU A 104 -15.00 16.69 -7.86
CA LEU A 104 -15.08 16.86 -6.40
C LEU A 104 -16.27 17.78 -6.08
N PRO A 105 -17.23 17.34 -5.24
CA PRO A 105 -18.35 18.20 -4.87
C PRO A 105 -17.77 19.50 -4.31
N PRO A 106 -18.35 20.67 -4.66
CA PRO A 106 -17.92 21.91 -4.06
C PRO A 106 -17.98 21.75 -2.54
N PRO A 107 -17.08 22.40 -1.78
CA PRO A 107 -17.10 22.31 -0.33
C PRO A 107 -18.43 22.88 0.18
N SER A 108 -19.43 22.03 0.37
CA SER A 108 -20.65 22.38 1.07
C SER A 108 -20.42 22.07 2.56
N PRO A 109 -20.96 22.89 3.46
CA PRO A 109 -20.99 22.59 4.88
C PRO A 109 -21.86 21.37 5.22
N ASP A 110 -22.56 20.80 4.23
CA ASP A 110 -23.49 19.67 4.38
C ASP A 110 -22.84 18.30 4.12
N LEU A 111 -21.57 18.24 3.67
CA LEU A 111 -20.87 16.98 3.50
C LEU A 111 -20.45 16.42 4.86
N GLU A 112 -20.68 15.12 5.08
CA GLU A 112 -20.24 14.44 6.29
C GLU A 112 -18.70 14.43 6.38
N GLU A 113 -18.14 14.38 7.60
CA GLU A 113 -16.69 14.34 7.81
C GLU A 113 -16.02 13.20 7.01
N GLY A 114 -15.02 13.54 6.19
CA GLY A 114 -14.32 12.55 5.37
C GLY A 114 -15.03 12.17 4.06
N GLU A 115 -16.24 12.68 3.79
CA GLU A 115 -16.99 12.33 2.59
C GLU A 115 -16.28 12.75 1.30
N ALA A 116 -15.68 13.95 1.28
CA ALA A 116 -14.99 14.45 0.09
C ALA A 116 -13.78 13.57 -0.27
N ALA A 117 -13.00 13.13 0.73
CA ALA A 117 -11.92 12.19 0.54
C ALA A 117 -12.42 10.81 0.08
N ARG A 118 -13.52 10.30 0.63
CA ARG A 118 -14.11 9.00 0.21
C ARG A 118 -14.58 9.03 -1.24
N ILE A 119 -15.24 10.10 -1.66
CA ILE A 119 -15.68 10.29 -3.05
C ILE A 119 -14.47 10.31 -3.98
N LEU A 120 -13.41 11.05 -3.63
CA LEU A 120 -12.18 11.12 -4.41
C LEU A 120 -11.45 9.77 -4.50
N ILE A 121 -11.32 9.05 -3.38
CA ILE A 121 -10.73 7.71 -3.37
C ILE A 121 -11.57 6.76 -4.25
N ALA A 122 -12.90 6.87 -4.21
CA ALA A 122 -13.80 6.08 -5.05
C ALA A 122 -13.71 6.45 -6.54
N SER A 123 -13.49 7.72 -6.91
CA SER A 123 -13.27 8.11 -8.31
C SER A 123 -11.98 7.53 -8.86
N ILE A 124 -10.89 7.58 -8.08
CA ILE A 124 -9.58 7.00 -8.45
C ILE A 124 -9.69 5.49 -8.63
N ARG A 125 -10.28 4.77 -7.65
CA ARG A 125 -10.42 3.31 -7.71
C ARG A 125 -11.25 2.82 -8.91
N ASN A 126 -12.23 3.61 -9.32
CA ASN A 126 -13.10 3.31 -10.45
C ASN A 126 -12.55 3.85 -11.79
N GLY A 127 -11.34 4.40 -11.81
CA GLY A 127 -10.68 4.92 -13.02
C GLY A 127 -11.32 6.18 -13.62
N ARG A 128 -12.20 6.86 -12.87
CA ARG A 128 -12.83 8.12 -13.31
C ARG A 128 -11.91 9.32 -13.11
N GLU A 129 -10.96 9.19 -12.20
CA GLU A 129 -9.98 10.21 -11.89
C GLU A 129 -8.60 9.56 -11.83
N ASN A 130 -7.59 10.26 -12.34
CA ASN A 130 -6.21 9.78 -12.32
C ASN A 130 -5.35 10.89 -11.70
N LEU A 131 -5.10 10.76 -10.39
CA LEU A 131 -4.24 11.66 -9.63
C LEU A 131 -2.97 10.92 -9.24
N GLU A 132 -1.84 11.56 -9.52
CA GLU A 132 -0.54 11.09 -9.04
C GLU A 132 -0.48 11.20 -7.51
N LEU A 133 0.33 10.34 -6.87
CA LEU A 133 0.41 10.31 -5.41
C LEU A 133 0.80 11.66 -4.79
N ASN A 134 1.66 12.43 -5.46
CA ASN A 134 2.03 13.78 -5.04
C ASN A 134 0.82 14.74 -5.05
N GLN A 135 -0.05 14.64 -6.07
CA GLN A 135 -1.24 15.48 -6.17
C GLN A 135 -2.28 15.10 -5.10
N LEU A 136 -2.40 13.81 -4.80
CA LEU A 136 -3.25 13.32 -3.73
C LEU A 136 -2.77 13.83 -2.36
N SER A 137 -1.46 13.82 -2.11
CA SER A 137 -0.88 14.39 -0.89
C SER A 137 -1.11 15.91 -0.81
N GLN A 138 -0.92 16.65 -1.91
CA GLN A 138 -1.23 18.09 -1.95
C GLN A 138 -2.71 18.39 -1.67
N ARG A 139 -3.61 17.51 -2.11
CA ARG A 139 -5.03 17.63 -1.78
C ARG A 139 -5.28 17.39 -0.29
N ALA A 140 -4.59 16.43 0.31
CA ALA A 140 -4.63 16.20 1.75
C ALA A 140 -4.10 17.42 2.53
N ASP A 141 -3.00 18.03 2.09
CA ASP A 141 -2.46 19.27 2.66
C ASP A 141 -3.50 20.40 2.62
N SER A 142 -4.25 20.51 1.51
CA SER A 142 -5.31 21.50 1.36
C SER A 142 -6.45 21.25 2.35
N PHE A 143 -6.90 20.01 2.49
CA PHE A 143 -7.93 19.66 3.48
C PHE A 143 -7.47 19.94 4.92
N GLN A 144 -6.20 19.69 5.24
CA GLN A 144 -5.65 20.01 6.55
C GLN A 144 -5.69 21.53 6.81
N GLN A 145 -5.32 22.36 5.84
CA GLN A 145 -5.39 23.83 5.94
C GLN A 145 -6.82 24.36 6.06
N GLU A 146 -7.79 23.66 5.46
CA GLU A 146 -9.22 23.95 5.56
C GLU A 146 -9.83 23.47 6.90
N GLY A 147 -9.07 22.80 7.77
CA GLY A 147 -9.57 22.21 9.02
C GLY A 147 -10.34 20.90 8.83
N LYS A 148 -10.34 20.32 7.61
CA LYS A 148 -10.99 19.04 7.28
C LYS A 148 -10.04 17.88 7.60
N THR A 149 -9.75 17.71 8.87
CA THR A 149 -8.75 16.76 9.39
C THR A 149 -9.06 15.31 8.99
N THR A 150 -10.33 14.89 9.05
CA THR A 150 -10.77 13.55 8.63
C THR A 150 -10.52 13.29 7.14
N ASP A 151 -10.85 14.24 6.26
CA ASP A 151 -10.58 14.13 4.82
C ASP A 151 -9.07 14.08 4.54
N ALA A 152 -8.30 14.94 5.19
CA ALA A 152 -6.84 14.96 5.07
C ALA A 152 -6.23 13.60 5.47
N TYR A 153 -6.62 13.06 6.63
CA TYR A 153 -6.16 11.76 7.11
C TYR A 153 -6.46 10.64 6.12
N LEU A 154 -7.68 10.57 5.58
CA LEU A 154 -8.07 9.54 4.62
C LEU A 154 -7.23 9.61 3.33
N LEU A 155 -6.95 10.82 2.84
CA LEU A 155 -6.11 11.00 1.66
C LEU A 155 -4.64 10.68 1.92
N TYR A 156 -4.07 11.13 3.05
CA TYR A 156 -2.71 10.73 3.44
C TYR A 156 -2.61 9.21 3.56
N PHE A 157 -3.59 8.57 4.20
CA PHE A 157 -3.66 7.12 4.34
C PHE A 157 -3.71 6.42 2.98
N PHE A 158 -4.55 6.89 2.07
CA PHE A 158 -4.66 6.31 0.74
C PHE A 158 -3.38 6.51 -0.09
N ALA A 159 -2.72 7.67 -0.01
CA ALA A 159 -1.45 7.95 -0.68
C ALA A 159 -0.30 7.11 -0.10
N ALA A 160 -0.18 7.06 1.23
CA ALA A 160 0.85 6.29 1.93
C ALA A 160 0.75 4.80 1.60
N ARG A 161 -0.45 4.23 1.60
CA ARG A 161 -0.68 2.82 1.22
C ARG A 161 -0.27 2.48 -0.21
N GLN A 162 -0.20 3.48 -1.08
CA GLN A 162 0.29 3.33 -2.46
C GLN A 162 1.79 3.64 -2.60
N GLY A 163 2.49 3.90 -1.48
CA GLY A 163 3.94 4.10 -1.45
C GLY A 163 4.38 5.56 -1.35
N HIS A 164 3.46 6.52 -1.13
CA HIS A 164 3.84 7.93 -0.98
C HIS A 164 4.57 8.18 0.35
N ALA A 165 5.88 8.38 0.28
CA ALA A 165 6.75 8.46 1.45
C ALA A 165 6.41 9.65 2.37
N ASP A 166 6.12 10.83 1.81
CA ASP A 166 5.81 12.02 2.62
C ASP A 166 4.46 11.89 3.34
N SER A 167 3.46 11.27 2.70
CA SER A 167 2.18 10.98 3.38
C SER A 167 2.34 9.95 4.49
N ALA A 168 3.18 8.93 4.27
CA ALA A 168 3.53 7.98 5.33
C ALA A 168 4.27 8.69 6.48
N LEU A 169 5.18 9.63 6.20
CA LEU A 169 5.82 10.43 7.25
C LEU A 169 4.80 11.24 8.06
N ILE A 170 3.81 11.86 7.41
CA ILE A 170 2.75 12.62 8.08
C ILE A 170 1.92 11.71 8.99
N LEU A 171 1.48 10.56 8.50
CA LEU A 171 0.76 9.58 9.34
C LEU A 171 1.62 9.08 10.50
N GLY A 172 2.93 8.90 10.29
CA GLY A 172 3.87 8.57 11.35
C GLY A 172 3.88 9.63 12.44
N LYS A 173 3.99 10.92 12.07
CA LYS A 173 3.94 12.05 13.00
C LYS A 173 2.62 12.14 13.77
N MET A 174 1.49 11.86 13.10
CA MET A 174 0.17 11.85 13.74
C MET A 174 0.03 10.76 14.81
N ASN A 175 0.80 9.67 14.72
CA ASN A 175 0.74 8.57 15.68
C ASN A 175 1.92 8.57 16.68
N ASP A 176 2.93 9.40 16.45
CA ASP A 176 4.16 9.45 17.24
C ASP A 176 3.93 10.26 18.53
N PRO A 177 4.14 9.69 19.73
CA PRO A 177 3.98 10.41 21.00
C PRO A 177 4.76 11.73 21.09
N ALA A 178 5.90 11.85 20.42
CA ALA A 178 6.74 13.04 20.47
C ALA A 178 6.21 14.20 19.60
N THR A 179 5.34 13.91 18.62
CA THR A 179 4.77 14.91 17.70
C THR A 179 3.24 14.91 17.67
N PHE A 180 2.61 14.10 18.52
CA PHE A 180 1.17 13.98 18.62
C PHE A 180 0.54 15.32 18.99
N ASP A 181 -0.47 15.70 18.21
CA ASP A 181 -1.28 16.88 18.47
C ASP A 181 -2.61 16.43 19.09
N ALA A 182 -2.81 16.77 20.37
CA ALA A 182 -4.02 16.40 21.12
C ALA A 182 -5.26 17.17 20.68
N ASP A 183 -5.08 18.28 19.94
CA ASP A 183 -6.19 19.03 19.35
C ASP A 183 -6.66 18.42 18.00
N ASN A 184 -6.00 17.35 17.53
CA ASN A 184 -6.42 16.63 16.34
C ASN A 184 -7.61 15.70 16.64
N GLU A 185 -8.76 16.01 16.05
CA GLU A 185 -10.01 15.25 16.23
C GLU A 185 -9.99 13.83 15.64
N VAL A 186 -8.99 13.48 14.82
CA VAL A 186 -8.93 12.19 14.12
C VAL A 186 -8.44 11.05 15.01
N LEU A 187 -7.54 11.33 15.97
CA LEU A 187 -6.93 10.32 16.84
C LEU A 187 -7.04 10.75 18.30
N GLU A 188 -7.62 9.89 19.14
CA GLU A 188 -7.78 10.19 20.57
C GLU A 188 -6.45 10.16 21.36
N GLN A 189 -5.48 9.37 20.89
CA GLN A 189 -4.19 9.18 21.53
C GLN A 189 -3.13 8.75 20.50
N PRO A 190 -1.83 8.98 20.76
CA PRO A 190 -0.79 8.45 19.89
C PRO A 190 -0.76 6.91 19.90
N ASP A 191 -0.30 6.33 18.80
CA ASP A 191 -0.05 4.90 18.66
C ASP A 191 1.38 4.67 18.14
N PRO A 192 2.35 4.43 19.05
CA PRO A 192 3.74 4.21 18.66
C PRO A 192 3.94 3.04 17.69
N THR A 193 3.04 2.05 17.71
CA THR A 193 3.11 0.92 16.78
C THR A 193 2.75 1.36 15.37
N GLN A 194 1.77 2.25 15.21
CA GLN A 194 1.45 2.84 13.92
C GLN A 194 2.55 3.81 13.47
N ALA A 195 3.09 4.62 14.38
CA ALA A 195 4.22 5.49 14.08
C ALA A 195 5.40 4.71 13.51
N PHE A 196 5.78 3.58 14.15
CA PHE A 196 6.82 2.68 13.67
C PHE A 196 6.54 2.16 12.26
N LYS A 197 5.31 1.68 11.99
CA LYS A 197 4.93 1.18 10.66
C LYS A 197 5.04 2.24 9.58
N TRP A 198 4.50 3.43 9.86
CA TRP A 198 4.46 4.51 8.88
C TRP A 198 5.84 5.12 8.61
N TYR A 199 6.63 5.36 9.66
CA TYR A 199 8.00 5.81 9.46
C TYR A 199 8.86 4.75 8.76
N SER A 200 8.67 3.45 9.06
CA SER A 200 9.35 2.36 8.33
C SER A 200 9.01 2.35 6.86
N MET A 201 7.73 2.56 6.52
CA MET A 201 7.30 2.70 5.14
C MET A 201 7.94 3.92 4.45
N ALA A 202 7.92 5.09 5.09
CA ALA A 202 8.52 6.30 4.53
C ALA A 202 10.06 6.17 4.36
N ALA A 203 10.74 5.61 5.36
CA ALA A 203 12.18 5.36 5.33
C ALA A 203 12.55 4.33 4.26
N GLY A 204 11.77 3.26 4.11
CA GLY A 204 11.94 2.25 3.07
C GLY A 204 11.76 2.79 1.64
N ASN A 205 10.99 3.88 1.49
CA ASN A 205 10.84 4.62 0.24
C ASN A 205 11.88 5.75 0.08
N GLY A 206 12.92 5.79 0.91
CA GLY A 206 14.09 6.66 0.74
C GLY A 206 13.99 8.02 1.46
N LEU A 207 12.97 8.26 2.29
CA LEU A 207 12.84 9.52 2.99
C LEU A 207 13.75 9.57 4.23
N SER A 208 14.82 10.38 4.16
CA SER A 208 15.81 10.48 5.23
C SER A 208 15.24 11.02 6.54
N GLU A 209 14.26 11.94 6.48
CA GLU A 209 13.58 12.43 7.68
C GLU A 209 12.92 11.28 8.47
N ALA A 210 12.30 10.33 7.77
CA ALA A 210 11.67 9.19 8.41
C ALA A 210 12.66 8.27 9.13
N GLN A 211 13.89 8.14 8.63
CA GLN A 211 14.96 7.39 9.31
C GLN A 211 15.33 8.05 10.64
N THR A 212 15.46 9.38 10.65
CA THR A 212 15.71 10.15 11.87
C THR A 212 14.56 9.98 12.87
N ARG A 213 13.31 10.04 12.39
CA ARG A 213 12.12 9.86 13.23
C ARG A 213 12.03 8.45 13.81
N LEU A 214 12.36 7.42 13.04
CA LEU A 214 12.45 6.05 13.55
C LEU A 214 13.46 5.92 14.69
N ALA A 215 14.64 6.52 14.55
CA ALA A 215 15.64 6.49 15.61
C ALA A 215 15.13 7.17 16.89
N THR A 216 14.53 8.37 16.77
CA THR A 216 13.93 9.06 17.91
C THR A 216 12.78 8.26 18.55
N LEU A 217 11.93 7.63 17.74
CA LEU A 217 10.86 6.77 18.24
C LEU A 217 11.43 5.55 18.97
N HIS A 218 12.48 4.91 18.44
CA HIS A 218 13.15 3.80 19.11
C HIS A 218 13.66 4.20 20.50
N ASP A 219 14.40 5.31 20.61
CA ASP A 219 14.94 5.80 21.89
C ASP A 219 13.83 6.07 22.91
N THR A 220 12.71 6.65 22.45
CA THR A 220 11.54 6.94 23.28
C THR A 220 10.91 5.64 23.81
N ILE A 221 10.78 4.64 22.94
CA ILE A 221 10.20 3.35 23.28
C ILE A 221 11.13 2.52 24.17
N GLU A 222 12.44 2.59 23.96
CA GLU A 222 13.44 2.00 24.86
C GLU A 222 13.32 2.59 26.27
N GLN A 223 13.23 3.91 26.37
CA GLN A 223 13.05 4.58 27.66
C GLN A 223 11.73 4.20 28.34
N ALA A 224 10.63 4.17 27.60
CA ALA A 224 9.32 3.76 28.12
C ALA A 224 9.34 2.29 28.60
N ALA A 225 9.96 1.40 27.84
CA ALA A 225 10.10 -0.01 28.21
C ALA A 225 10.94 -0.20 29.47
N ALA A 226 12.04 0.55 29.62
CA ALA A 226 12.89 0.57 30.81
C ALA A 226 12.13 1.08 32.05
N ASN A 227 11.17 1.98 31.86
CA ASN A 227 10.27 2.47 32.91
C ASN A 227 9.12 1.49 33.24
N GLY A 228 9.07 0.34 32.57
CA GLY A 228 8.08 -0.70 32.83
C GLY A 228 6.81 -0.63 31.98
N ASP A 229 6.79 0.16 30.90
CA ASP A 229 5.66 0.18 29.96
C ASP A 229 5.57 -1.16 29.19
N PRO A 230 4.50 -1.95 29.39
CA PRO A 230 4.36 -3.25 28.72
C PRO A 230 4.09 -3.14 27.22
N GLN A 231 3.49 -2.05 26.75
CA GLN A 231 3.28 -1.82 25.31
C GLN A 231 4.62 -1.48 24.63
N ALA A 232 5.42 -0.62 25.25
CA ALA A 232 6.75 -0.30 24.75
C ALA A 232 7.66 -1.54 24.71
N GLN A 233 7.64 -2.37 25.76
CA GLN A 233 8.37 -3.64 25.79
C GLN A 233 7.95 -4.57 24.64
N ARG A 234 6.64 -4.71 24.37
CA ARG A 234 6.14 -5.51 23.24
C ARG A 234 6.56 -4.94 21.89
N LEU A 235 6.55 -3.62 21.74
CA LEU A 235 6.94 -2.97 20.50
C LEU A 235 8.43 -3.19 20.19
N LEU A 236 9.32 -3.10 21.18
CA LEU A 236 10.75 -3.40 21.01
C LEU A 236 11.01 -4.83 20.54
N LEU A 237 10.26 -5.79 21.06
CA LEU A 237 10.39 -7.20 20.62
C LEU A 237 10.06 -7.38 19.13
N ASN A 238 9.23 -6.49 18.57
CA ASN A 238 8.78 -6.52 17.19
C ASN A 238 9.53 -5.52 16.28
N TRP A 239 10.59 -4.86 16.77
CA TRP A 239 11.30 -3.77 16.07
C TRP A 239 12.27 -4.23 14.96
N GLN A 240 12.21 -5.48 14.50
CA GLN A 240 13.18 -6.03 13.55
C GLN A 240 13.03 -5.50 12.12
#